data_AF-A0A2E5KWM6-F1
#
_entry.id   AF-A0A2E5KWM6-F1
#
_cell.length_a   1.000
_cell.length_b   1.000
_cell.length_c   1.000
_cell.angle_alpha   90.00
_cell.angle_beta   90.00
_cell.angle_gamma   90.00
#
_symmetry.space_group_name_H-M   'P 1'
#
loop_
_entity.id
_entity.type
_entity.pdbx_description
1 polymer ?
#
loop_
_entity_poly.entity_id
_entity_poly.type
_entity_poly.pdbx_seq_one_letter_code
_entity_poly.pdbx_strand_id
1 'polypeptide(L)'
;MTATPELTRRLRHCILPLLCIATIGYISYHAVQGDRGLAAWRQLSQQIDHASGELLRVRSARMELEHRVSLLRLDGLDRDMLDERSHIVLGLAHPDELIFLTR
;
A
#
# COMPACT_ATOMS: atom_id res chain seq x y z
N MET A 1 -61.85 -26.94 -26.04
CA MET A 1 -61.11 -26.50 -24.84
C MET A 1 -61.00 -24.99 -24.86
N THR A 2 -62.07 -24.29 -24.47
CA THR A 2 -62.06 -22.83 -24.37
C THR A 2 -61.46 -22.47 -23.02
N ALA A 3 -60.21 -21.98 -23.02
CA ALA A 3 -59.63 -21.38 -21.84
C ALA A 3 -60.56 -20.28 -21.35
N THR A 4 -61.00 -20.37 -20.10
CA THR A 4 -61.95 -19.42 -19.52
C THR A 4 -61.34 -18.01 -19.51
N PRO A 5 -62.12 -16.94 -19.80
CA PRO A 5 -61.60 -15.57 -19.92
C PRO A 5 -61.00 -15.03 -18.61
N GLU A 6 -61.25 -15.70 -17.49
CA GLU A 6 -60.65 -15.41 -16.19
C GLU A 6 -59.16 -15.77 -16.13
N LEU A 7 -58.77 -16.85 -16.80
CA LEU A 7 -57.39 -17.34 -16.81
C LEU A 7 -56.48 -16.40 -17.61
N THR A 8 -56.93 -15.93 -18.78
CA THR A 8 -56.19 -14.99 -19.62
C THR A 8 -56.03 -13.63 -18.94
N ARG A 9 -57.07 -13.16 -18.22
CA ARG A 9 -56.99 -11.93 -17.43
C ARG A 9 -55.99 -12.04 -16.27
N ARG A 10 -55.93 -13.18 -15.57
CA ARG A 10 -54.94 -13.40 -14.49
C ARG A 10 -53.52 -13.54 -15.03
N LEU A 11 -53.33 -14.28 -16.12
CA LEU A 11 -52.05 -14.40 -16.82
C LEU A 11 -51.48 -13.03 -17.20
N ARG A 12 -52.31 -12.13 -17.74
CA ARG A 12 -51.88 -10.78 -18.14
C ARG A 12 -51.35 -9.94 -16.97
N HIS A 13 -51.87 -10.15 -15.76
CA HIS A 13 -51.37 -9.49 -14.56
C HIS A 13 -50.11 -10.14 -13.97
N CYS A 14 -49.85 -11.42 -14.28
CA CYS A 14 -48.64 -12.12 -13.85
C CYS A 14 -47.43 -11.85 -14.76
N ILE A 15 -47.64 -11.48 -16.03
CA ILE A 15 -46.55 -11.24 -16.99
C ILE A 15 -45.59 -10.15 -16.50
N LEU A 16 -46.13 -9.02 -16.02
CA LEU A 16 -45.30 -7.90 -15.57
C LEU A 16 -44.40 -8.26 -14.37
N PRO A 17 -44.91 -8.79 -13.24
CA PRO A 17 -44.05 -9.19 -12.13
C PRO A 17 -43.08 -10.33 -12.51
N LEU A 18 -43.46 -11.26 -13.38
CA LEU A 18 -42.56 -12.31 -13.86
C LEU A 18 -41.37 -11.71 -14.64
N LEU A 19 -41.63 -10.74 -15.50
CA LEU A 19 -40.61 -10.05 -16.29
C LEU A 19 -39.70 -9.18 -15.40
N CYS A 20 -40.26 -8.56 -14.35
CA CYS A 20 -39.46 -7.87 -13.34
C CYS A 20 -38.51 -8.83 -12.61
N ILE A 21 -39.02 -9.98 -12.13
CA ILE A 21 -38.18 -10.99 -11.46
C ILE A 21 -37.09 -11.50 -12.39
N ALA A 22 -37.42 -11.79 -13.65
CA ALA A 22 -36.44 -12.24 -14.65
C ALA A 22 -35.35 -11.18 -14.88
N THR A 23 -35.74 -9.90 -15.02
CA THR A 23 -34.81 -8.79 -15.19
C THR A 23 -33.90 -8.62 -13.98
N ILE A 24 -34.45 -8.68 -12.76
CA ILE A 24 -33.67 -8.61 -11.52
C ILE A 24 -32.67 -9.76 -11.46
N GLY A 25 -33.11 -11.01 -11.71
CA GLY A 25 -32.24 -12.18 -11.72
C GLY A 25 -31.10 -12.06 -12.73
N TYR A 26 -31.40 -11.58 -13.94
CA TYR A 26 -30.40 -11.33 -14.99
C TYR A 26 -29.37 -10.29 -14.56
N ILE A 27 -29.81 -9.13 -14.06
CA ILE A 27 -28.91 -8.07 -13.57
C ILE A 27 -28.08 -8.58 -12.40
N SER A 28 -28.68 -9.29 -11.43
CA SER A 28 -27.95 -9.86 -10.30
C SER A 28 -26.89 -10.86 -10.74
N TYR A 29 -27.21 -11.74 -11.69
CA TYR A 29 -26.24 -12.68 -12.25
C TYR A 29 -25.08 -11.95 -12.92
N HIS A 30 -25.36 -10.98 -13.79
CA HIS A 30 -24.33 -10.19 -14.47
C HIS A 30 -23.55 -9.28 -13.52
N ALA A 31 -24.15 -8.80 -12.43
CA ALA A 31 -23.47 -8.02 -11.40
C ALA A 31 -22.47 -8.85 -10.59
N VAL A 32 -22.63 -10.18 -10.55
CA VAL A 32 -21.69 -11.10 -9.92
C VAL A 32 -20.66 -11.62 -10.93
N GLN A 33 -21.07 -11.93 -12.16
CA GLN A 33 -20.23 -12.55 -13.19
C GLN A 33 -19.41 -11.54 -14.01
N GLY A 34 -19.76 -10.25 -14.01
CA GLY A 34 -19.05 -9.24 -14.79
C GLY A 34 -17.73 -8.79 -14.16
N ASP A 35 -16.76 -8.43 -15.00
CA ASP A 35 -15.43 -7.94 -14.61
C ASP A 35 -15.43 -6.66 -13.72
N ARG A 36 -16.58 -6.01 -13.56
CA ARG A 36 -16.79 -4.85 -12.66
C ARG A 36 -17.75 -5.16 -11.51
N GLY A 37 -18.02 -6.44 -11.29
CA GLY A 37 -18.94 -6.91 -10.26
C GLY A 37 -18.41 -6.68 -8.84
N LEU A 38 -19.27 -6.99 -7.86
CA LEU A 38 -18.94 -6.90 -6.43
C LEU A 38 -17.66 -7.64 -6.04
N ALA A 39 -17.33 -8.73 -6.75
CA ALA A 39 -16.10 -9.49 -6.51
C ALA A 39 -14.85 -8.74 -6.99
N ALA A 40 -14.88 -8.15 -8.19
CA ALA A 40 -13.78 -7.34 -8.72
C ALA A 40 -13.55 -6.08 -7.88
N TRP A 41 -14.62 -5.44 -7.40
CA TRP A 41 -14.52 -4.33 -6.45
C TRP A 41 -13.81 -4.75 -5.15
N ARG A 42 -14.18 -5.90 -4.57
CA ARG A 42 -13.51 -6.42 -3.37
C ARG A 42 -12.02 -6.71 -3.60
N GLN A 43 -11.67 -7.34 -4.73
CA GLN A 43 -10.28 -7.64 -5.06
C GLN A 43 -9.47 -6.36 -5.28
N LEU A 44 -10.04 -5.37 -5.95
CA LEU A 44 -9.38 -4.08 -6.16
C LEU A 44 -9.19 -3.32 -4.84
N SER A 45 -10.20 -3.30 -3.97
CA SER A 45 -10.07 -2.71 -2.62
C SER A 45 -8.94 -3.38 -1.83
N GLN A 46 -8.84 -4.70 -1.86
CA GLN A 46 -7.73 -5.41 -1.19
C GLN A 46 -6.36 -5.04 -1.75
N GLN A 47 -6.23 -4.85 -3.07
CA GLN A 47 -4.98 -4.42 -3.69
C GLN A 47 -4.61 -2.99 -3.27
N ILE A 48 -5.60 -2.09 -3.19
CA ILE A 48 -5.41 -0.72 -2.70
C ILE A 48 -4.93 -0.74 -1.25
N ASP A 49 -5.59 -1.51 -0.39
CA ASP A 49 -5.23 -1.63 1.03
C ASP A 49 -3.79 -2.15 1.19
N HIS A 50 -3.43 -3.21 0.46
CA HIS A 50 -2.08 -3.77 0.49
C HIS A 50 -1.02 -2.77 -0.01
N ALA A 51 -1.26 -2.11 -1.15
CA ALA A 51 -0.33 -1.12 -1.69
C ALA A 51 -0.18 0.09 -0.75
N SER A 52 -1.26 0.52 -0.09
CA SER A 52 -1.23 1.61 0.87
C SER A 52 -0.42 1.25 2.13
N GLY A 53 -0.50 -0.01 2.59
CA GLY A 53 0.30 -0.53 3.70
C GLY A 53 1.79 -0.54 3.37
N GLU A 54 2.16 -1.04 2.19
CA GLU A 54 3.55 -1.02 1.73
C GLU A 54 4.10 0.40 1.56
N LEU A 55 3.29 1.31 1.03
CA LEU A 55 3.66 2.72 0.92
C LEU A 55 3.94 3.33 2.30
N LEU A 56 3.09 3.06 3.30
CA LEU A 56 3.28 3.54 4.66
C LEU A 56 4.57 3.00 5.28
N ARG A 57 4.85 1.69 5.09
CA ARG A 57 6.06 1.02 5.58
C ARG A 57 7.33 1.60 4.99
N VAL A 58 7.36 1.83 3.68
CA VAL A 58 8.55 2.40 3.01
C VAL A 58 8.72 3.87 3.39
N ARG A 59 7.62 4.63 3.52
CA ARG A 59 7.68 6.03 3.95
C ARG A 59 8.19 6.18 5.38
N SER A 60 7.77 5.31 6.31
CA SER A 60 8.28 5.37 7.69
C SER A 60 9.78 5.08 7.74
N ALA A 61 10.25 4.05 7.04
CA ALA A 61 11.67 3.74 6.92
C ALA A 61 12.47 4.90 6.32
N ARG A 62 11.94 5.54 5.26
CA ARG A 62 12.54 6.74 4.67
C ARG A 62 12.66 7.87 5.68
N MET A 63 11.59 8.19 6.42
CA MET A 63 11.63 9.26 7.41
C MET A 63 12.64 8.99 8.52
N GLU A 64 12.75 7.73 8.97
CA GLU A 64 13.75 7.35 9.97
C GLU A 64 15.18 7.51 9.44
N LEU A 65 15.43 7.09 8.21
CA LEU A 65 16.71 7.28 7.53
C LEU A 65 17.03 8.75 7.32
N GLU A 66 16.07 9.56 6.89
CA GLU A 66 16.22 11.01 6.73
C GLU A 66 16.52 11.68 8.07
N HIS A 67 15.86 11.24 9.16
CA HIS A 67 16.17 11.72 10.50
C HIS A 67 17.59 11.35 10.91
N ARG A 68 18.00 10.09 10.74
CA ARG A 68 19.38 9.65 11.02
C ARG A 68 20.42 10.39 10.18
N VAL A 69 20.15 10.61 8.89
CA VAL A 69 21.01 11.39 8.00
C VAL A 69 21.04 12.85 8.43
N SER A 70 19.93 13.43 8.89
CA SER A 70 19.92 14.80 9.42
C SER A 70 20.76 14.93 10.69
N LEU A 71 20.78 13.89 11.54
CA LEU A 71 21.66 13.84 12.72
C LEU A 71 23.15 13.66 12.35
N LEU A 72 23.45 13.06 11.20
CA LEU A 72 24.82 12.94 10.68
C LEU A 72 25.26 14.19 9.89
N ARG A 73 24.31 14.85 9.24
CA ARG A 73 24.42 16.17 8.64
C ARG A 73 24.16 17.22 9.72
N LEU A 74 24.97 17.22 10.78
CA LEU A 74 25.30 18.52 11.33
C LEU A 74 25.92 19.30 10.16
N ASP A 75 25.39 20.47 9.85
CA ASP A 75 25.94 21.46 8.90
C ASP A 75 27.31 22.01 9.37
N GLY A 76 28.11 21.14 9.98
CA GLY A 76 29.37 21.39 10.66
C GLY A 76 29.96 20.09 11.23
N LEU A 77 29.80 18.94 10.56
CA LEU A 77 30.73 17.82 10.79
C LEU A 77 32.08 18.27 10.20
N ASP A 78 32.81 19.01 11.03
CA ASP A 78 34.05 19.68 10.68
C ASP A 78 35.00 18.66 10.06
N ARG A 79 35.51 18.97 8.86
CA ARG A 79 36.41 18.08 8.12
C ARG A 79 37.64 17.74 8.96
N ASP A 80 38.02 18.66 9.84
CA ASP A 80 39.12 18.50 10.79
C ASP A 80 38.81 17.44 11.87
N MET A 81 37.55 17.28 12.30
CA MET A 81 37.18 16.22 13.26
C MET A 81 37.17 14.81 12.65
N LEU A 82 36.93 14.69 11.35
CA LEU A 82 37.07 13.42 10.63
C LEU A 82 38.55 13.06 10.45
N ASP A 83 39.42 14.05 10.23
CA ASP A 83 40.86 13.86 10.13
C ASP A 83 41.45 13.40 11.47
N GLU A 84 41.05 14.04 12.57
CA GLU A 84 41.49 13.69 13.93
C GLU A 84 41.06 12.27 14.33
N ARG A 85 39.82 11.89 14.01
CA ARG A 85 39.30 10.55 14.32
C ARG A 85 39.88 9.47 13.39
N SER A 86 40.32 9.84 12.19
CA SER A 86 41.06 8.94 11.30
C SER A 86 42.45 8.63 11.86
N HIS A 87 43.15 9.63 12.40
CA HIS A 87 44.46 9.45 13.05
C HIS A 87 44.38 8.57 14.30
N ILE A 88 43.36 8.74 15.14
CA ILE A 88 43.18 7.96 16.38
C ILE A 88 42.79 6.49 16.10
N VAL A 89 42.00 6.23 15.05
CA VAL A 89 41.49 4.87 14.75
C VAL A 89 42.42 4.07 13.83
N LEU A 90 43.18 4.71 12.94
CA LEU A 90 44.12 4.03 12.04
C LEU A 90 45.52 3.78 12.63
N GLY A 91 45.81 4.25 13.86
CA GLY A 91 47.08 3.93 14.51
C GLY A 91 48.31 4.38 13.71
N LEU A 92 48.18 5.45 12.92
CA LEU A 92 49.33 6.13 12.32
C LEU A 92 49.86 7.15 13.33
N ALA A 93 50.52 6.64 14.36
CA ALA A 93 51.60 7.40 14.97
C ALA A 93 52.53 7.81 13.83
N HIS A 94 52.81 9.11 13.68
CA HIS A 94 53.91 9.52 12.81
C HIS A 94 55.18 8.82 13.32
N PRO A 95 55.98 8.20 12.43
CA PRO A 95 57.15 7.41 12.84
C PRO A 95 58.23 8.18 13.60
N ASP A 96 58.07 9.50 13.80
CA ASP A 96 59.05 10.40 14.39
C ASP A 96 58.66 11.02 15.74
N GLU A 97 57.58 10.56 16.41
CA GLU A 97 57.20 11.13 17.72
C GLU A 97 57.96 10.46 18.88
N LEU A 98 59.02 11.14 19.36
CA LEU A 98 59.81 10.73 20.53
C LEU A 98 59.11 11.12 21.84
N ILE A 99 58.57 10.13 22.54
CA ILE A 99 57.99 10.28 23.87
C ILE A 99 59.11 10.31 24.91
N PHE A 100 59.37 11.48 25.50
CA PHE A 100 60.26 11.59 26.68
C PHE A 100 59.47 11.28 27.95
N LEU A 101 59.72 10.11 28.55
CA LEU A 101 59.32 9.80 29.92
C LEU A 101 60.42 10.26 30.89
N THR A 102 60.23 11.44 31.48
CA THR A 102 61.04 11.87 32.64
C THR A 102 60.50 11.18 33.90
N ARG A 103 61.42 10.56 34.66
CA ARG A 103 61.19 10.01 36.00
C ARG A 103 61.47 11.05 37.06
#